data_AF-A0A947B276-F1
#
_entry.id   AF-A0A947B276-F1
#
_cell.length_a   1.000
_cell.length_b   1.000
_cell.length_c   1.000
_cell.angle_alpha   90.00
_cell.angle_beta   90.00
_cell.angle_gamma   90.00
#
_symmetry.space_group_name_H-M   'P 1'
#
loop_
_entity.id
_entity.type
_entity.pdbx_description
1 polymer ?
#
loop_
_entity_poly.entity_id
_entity_poly.type
_entity_poly.pdbx_seq_one_letter_code
_entity_poly.pdbx_strand_id
1 'polypeptide(L)'
;MKLFRRWKQRKEVRELQLRIDHCRTTIAEVHRALLSDEVQPEIAEQFYRLESALEQVDASQLGSRDIEKIEMATNKLLDEFRSLYRQGKLKNIYDGPGH
;
A
#
# COMPACT_ATOMS: atom_id res chain seq x y z
N MET A 1 29.07 -19.99 -13.86
CA MET A 1 28.09 -19.92 -12.74
C MET A 1 27.75 -18.51 -12.22
N LYS A 2 28.60 -17.48 -12.36
CA LYS A 2 28.28 -16.11 -11.85
C LYS A 2 27.11 -15.41 -12.57
N LEU A 3 26.94 -15.65 -13.87
CA LEU A 3 25.85 -15.07 -14.67
C LEU A 3 24.47 -15.55 -14.21
N PHE A 4 24.31 -16.86 -13.96
CA PHE A 4 23.05 -17.44 -13.47
C PHE A 4 22.63 -16.85 -12.11
N ARG A 5 23.58 -16.68 -11.18
CA ARG A 5 23.31 -16.10 -9.85
C ARG A 5 22.81 -14.66 -9.95
N ARG A 6 23.43 -13.86 -10.83
CA ARG A 6 23.07 -12.45 -11.08
C ARG A 6 21.74 -12.29 -11.82
N TRP A 7 21.34 -13.27 -12.63
CA TRP A 7 20.01 -13.29 -13.26
C TRP A 7 18.91 -13.65 -12.25
N LYS A 8 19.16 -14.66 -11.41
CA LYS A 8 18.23 -15.04 -10.32
C LYS A 8 17.97 -13.87 -9.37
N GLN A 9 19.03 -13.19 -8.94
CA GLN A 9 18.93 -12.04 -8.03
C GLN A 9 18.16 -10.86 -8.67
N ARG A 10 18.36 -10.58 -9.97
CA ARG A 10 17.60 -9.53 -10.66
C ARG A 10 16.12 -9.85 -10.82
N LYS A 11 15.79 -11.14 -11.00
CA LYS A 11 14.40 -11.60 -11.04
C LYS A 11 13.72 -11.40 -9.68
N GLU A 12 14.40 -11.80 -8.61
CA GLU A 12 13.91 -11.67 -7.23
C GLU A 12 13.68 -10.21 -6.83
N VAL A 13 14.64 -9.31 -7.08
CA VAL A 13 14.47 -7.87 -6.83
C VAL A 13 13.29 -7.30 -7.64
N ARG A 14 13.09 -7.75 -8.88
CA ARG A 14 11.95 -7.31 -9.71
C ARG A 14 10.62 -7.78 -9.13
N GLU A 15 10.55 -9.01 -8.64
CA GLU A 15 9.35 -9.54 -7.97
C GLU A 15 9.03 -8.78 -6.68
N LEU A 16 10.06 -8.44 -5.88
CA LEU A 16 9.90 -7.63 -4.67
C LEU A 16 9.48 -6.19 -4.98
N GLN A 17 10.01 -5.60 -6.05
CA GLN A 17 9.63 -4.26 -6.50
C GLN A 17 8.15 -4.20 -6.88
N LEU A 18 7.65 -5.17 -7.64
CA LEU A 18 6.23 -5.23 -8.03
C LEU A 18 5.29 -5.29 -6.82
N ARG A 19 5.69 -5.98 -5.75
CA ARG A 19 4.93 -6.08 -4.50
C ARG A 19 4.87 -4.73 -3.78
N ILE A 20 6.01 -4.04 -3.66
CA ILE A 20 6.06 -2.69 -3.10
C ILE A 20 5.23 -1.71 -3.93
N ASP A 21 5.35 -1.77 -5.25
CA ASP A 21 4.61 -0.90 -6.15
C ASP A 21 3.10 -1.11 -6.00
N HIS A 22 2.65 -2.36 -5.82
CA HIS A 22 1.26 -2.65 -5.52
C HIS A 22 0.80 -2.00 -4.19
N CYS A 23 1.57 -2.16 -3.11
CA CYS A 23 1.27 -1.51 -1.83
C CYS A 23 1.18 0.01 -1.97
N ARG A 24 2.11 0.64 -2.71
CA ARG A 24 2.11 2.09 -2.99
C ARG A 24 0.83 2.50 -3.73
N THR A 25 0.49 1.82 -4.82
CA THR A 25 -0.71 2.14 -5.60
C THR A 25 -1.97 2.03 -4.75
N THR A 26 -2.12 0.96 -3.98
CA THR A 26 -3.31 0.77 -3.13
C THR A 26 -3.42 1.86 -2.06
N ILE A 27 -2.32 2.24 -1.41
CA ILE A 27 -2.34 3.29 -0.39
C ILE A 27 -2.66 4.65 -1.00
N ALA A 28 -2.11 4.96 -2.18
CA ALA A 28 -2.42 6.19 -2.91
C ALA A 28 -3.90 6.27 -3.32
N GLU A 29 -4.48 5.15 -3.79
CA GLU A 29 -5.90 5.08 -4.14
C GLU A 29 -6.81 5.32 -2.93
N VAL A 30 -6.49 4.69 -1.79
CA VAL A 30 -7.25 4.90 -0.54
C VAL A 30 -7.09 6.33 -0.04
N HIS A 31 -5.88 6.90 -0.10
CA HIS A 31 -5.64 8.29 0.27
C HIS A 31 -6.47 9.26 -0.59
N ARG A 32 -6.54 9.07 -1.90
CA ARG A 32 -7.38 9.90 -2.78
C ARG A 32 -8.87 9.78 -2.46
N ALA A 33 -9.33 8.55 -2.19
CA ALA A 33 -10.71 8.31 -1.77
C ALA A 33 -11.05 9.06 -0.47
N LEU A 34 -10.15 9.02 0.51
CA LEU A 34 -10.29 9.75 1.78
C LEU A 34 -10.45 11.25 1.59
N LEU A 35 -9.68 11.85 0.68
CA LEU A 35 -9.76 13.28 0.38
C LEU A 35 -11.10 13.68 -0.28
N SER A 36 -11.78 12.75 -0.94
CA SER A 36 -13.04 13.03 -1.65
C SER A 36 -14.28 13.03 -0.75
N ASP A 37 -14.22 12.40 0.43
CA ASP A 37 -15.41 12.04 1.21
C ASP A 37 -15.60 12.85 2.51
N GLU A 38 -14.99 14.05 2.61
CA GLU A 38 -14.90 14.84 3.86
C GLU A 38 -14.44 13.99 5.06
N VAL A 39 -13.49 13.07 4.83
CA VAL A 39 -13.02 12.18 5.89
C VAL A 39 -12.18 12.97 6.90
N GLN A 40 -12.24 12.53 8.16
CA GLN A 40 -11.42 13.05 9.27
C GLN A 40 -9.98 13.31 8.80
N PRO A 41 -9.52 14.57 8.81
CA PRO A 41 -8.22 14.97 8.27
C PRO A 41 -7.07 14.22 8.94
N GLU A 42 -7.25 13.75 10.17
CA GLU A 42 -6.29 12.93 10.90
C GLU A 42 -6.05 11.57 10.23
N ILE A 43 -7.08 10.97 9.61
CA ILE A 43 -6.96 9.68 8.89
C ILE A 43 -6.25 9.91 7.54
N ALA A 44 -6.63 10.96 6.81
CA ALA A 44 -5.97 11.31 5.55
C ALA A 44 -4.48 11.59 5.77
N GLU A 45 -4.12 12.31 6.84
CA GLU A 45 -2.72 12.56 7.20
C GLU A 45 -1.93 11.27 7.48
N GLN A 46 -2.55 10.28 8.14
CA GLN A 46 -1.88 8.98 8.38
C GLN A 46 -1.62 8.22 7.08
N PHE A 47 -2.57 8.22 6.14
CA PHE A 47 -2.38 7.61 4.83
C PHE A 47 -1.30 8.34 4.01
N TYR A 48 -1.26 9.67 4.04
CA TYR A 48 -0.21 10.46 3.39
C TYR A 48 1.20 10.14 3.93
N ARG A 49 1.34 10.05 5.26
CA ARG A 49 2.61 9.68 5.90
C ARG A 49 3.06 8.27 5.49
N LEU A 50 2.11 7.34 5.36
CA LEU A 50 2.40 5.98 4.93
C LEU A 50 2.79 5.91 3.45
N GLU A 51 2.10 6.64 2.58
CA GLU A 51 2.44 6.80 1.16
C GLU A 51 3.89 7.33 1.02
N SER A 52 4.19 8.43 1.72
CA SER A 52 5.52 9.05 1.74
C SER A 52 6.62 8.13 2.26
N ALA A 53 6.32 7.30 3.27
CA ALA A 53 7.27 6.33 3.80
C ALA A 53 7.53 5.20 2.79
N LEU A 54 6.50 4.74 2.09
CA LEU A 54 6.62 3.70 1.07
C LEU A 54 7.35 4.20 -0.17
N GLU A 55 7.24 5.46 -0.57
CA GLU A 55 8.02 6.04 -1.67
C GLU A 55 9.53 5.96 -1.45
N GLN A 56 9.98 5.99 -0.19
CA GLN A 56 11.40 5.90 0.17
C GLN A 56 11.92 4.47 0.22
N VAL A 57 11.04 3.46 0.09
CA VAL A 57 11.44 2.06 0.11
C VAL A 57 12.15 1.65 -1.19
N ASP A 58 13.38 1.18 -1.07
CA ASP A 58 14.14 0.57 -2.16
C ASP A 58 14.12 -0.96 -2.02
N ALA A 59 13.42 -1.65 -2.93
CA ALA A 59 13.31 -3.11 -2.94
C ALA A 59 14.66 -3.82 -3.13
N SER A 60 15.66 -3.13 -3.67
CA SER A 60 17.01 -3.69 -3.84
C SER A 60 17.79 -3.79 -2.53
N GLN A 61 17.35 -3.07 -1.49
CA GLN A 61 17.93 -3.10 -0.15
C GLN A 61 17.13 -3.94 0.85
N LEU A 62 15.96 -4.44 0.45
CA LEU A 62 15.06 -5.21 1.30
C LEU A 62 15.02 -6.69 0.91
N GLY A 63 14.90 -7.54 1.93
CA GLY A 63 14.65 -8.96 1.75
C GLY A 63 13.16 -9.27 1.64
N SER A 64 12.83 -10.49 1.19
CA SER A 64 11.46 -10.99 1.10
C SER A 64 10.66 -10.86 2.40
N ARG A 65 11.30 -11.10 3.55
CA ARG A 65 10.69 -10.95 4.88
C ARG A 65 10.33 -9.50 5.23
N ASP A 66 11.09 -8.53 4.72
CA ASP A 66 10.82 -7.12 4.97
C ASP A 66 9.60 -6.68 4.13
N ILE A 67 9.52 -7.15 2.88
CA ILE A 67 8.36 -6.93 2.01
C ILE A 67 7.10 -7.59 2.57
N GLU A 68 7.20 -8.81 3.10
CA GLU A 68 6.06 -9.47 3.76
C GLU A 68 5.53 -8.66 4.94
N LYS A 69 6.41 -8.06 5.75
CA LYS A 69 5.97 -7.18 6.86
C LYS A 69 5.27 -5.94 6.35
N ILE A 70 5.76 -5.33 5.27
CA ILE A 70 5.13 -4.17 4.65
C ILE A 70 3.73 -4.55 4.17
N GLU A 71 3.59 -5.64 3.42
CA GLU A 71 2.29 -6.12 2.94
C GLU A 71 1.33 -6.45 4.08
N MET A 72 1.79 -7.13 5.13
CA MET A 72 0.97 -7.44 6.29
C MET A 72 0.49 -6.17 6.99
N ALA A 73 1.35 -5.17 7.15
CA ALA A 73 0.98 -3.89 7.75
C ALA A 73 -0.03 -3.13 6.87
N THR A 74 0.19 -3.09 5.55
CA THR A 74 -0.74 -2.49 4.59
C THR A 74 -2.11 -3.19 4.63
N ASN A 75 -2.15 -4.52 4.58
CA ASN A 75 -3.40 -5.27 4.62
C ASN A 75 -4.15 -5.07 5.94
N LYS A 76 -3.44 -5.07 7.07
CA LYS A 76 -4.04 -4.82 8.38
C LYS A 76 -4.68 -3.43 8.46
N LEU A 77 -4.00 -2.40 7.95
CA LEU A 77 -4.53 -1.04 7.90
C LEU A 77 -5.80 -0.97 7.04
N LEU A 78 -5.81 -1.63 5.87
CA LEU A 78 -6.97 -1.67 4.99
C LEU A 78 -8.17 -2.38 5.66
N ASP A 79 -7.92 -3.44 6.42
CA ASP A 79 -8.98 -4.15 7.16
C ASP A 79 -9.54 -3.29 8.31
N GLU A 80 -8.69 -2.60 9.05
CA GLU A 80 -9.12 -1.65 10.09
C GLU A 80 -9.97 -0.52 9.47
N PHE A 81 -9.52 0.00 8.33
CA PHE A 81 -10.24 1.02 7.58
C PHE A 81 -11.60 0.54 7.06
N ARG A 82 -11.65 -0.65 6.46
CA ARG A 82 -12.90 -1.28 6.01
C ARG A 82 -13.87 -1.53 7.17
N SER A 83 -13.35 -1.85 8.35
CA SER A 83 -14.16 -2.02 9.57
C SER A 83 -14.78 -0.69 10.01
N LEU A 84 -14.01 0.40 10.05
CA LEU A 84 -14.51 1.73 10.37
C LEU A 84 -15.61 2.19 9.39
N TYR A 85 -15.40 1.90 8.12
CA TYR A 85 -16.37 2.14 7.07
C TYR A 85 -17.67 1.36 7.26
N ARG A 86 -17.60 0.04 7.50
CA ARG A 86 -18.79 -0.81 7.70
C ARG A 86 -19.60 -0.41 8.94
N GLN A 87 -18.95 0.21 9.92
CA GLN A 87 -19.59 0.73 11.13
C GLN A 87 -20.31 2.08 10.89
N GLY A 88 -20.32 2.60 9.65
CA GLY A 88 -20.91 3.89 9.32
C GLY A 88 -20.16 5.09 9.91
N LYS A 89 -18.92 4.86 10.39
CA LYS A 89 -18.05 5.92 10.93
C LYS A 89 -17.30 6.68 9.82
N LEU A 90 -17.37 6.19 8.59
CA LEU A 90 -16.85 6.81 7.37
C LEU A 90 -17.93 6.75 6.29
N LYS A 91 -18.01 7.77 5.41
CA LYS A 91 -18.91 7.78 4.24
C LYS A 91 -18.41 6.83 3.13
N ASN A 92 -19.31 6.57 2.18
CA ASN A 92 -19.19 5.52 1.18
C ASN A 92 -18.23 5.85 0.01
N ILE A 93 -16.96 5.48 0.14
CA ILE A 93 -15.89 5.47 -0.88
C ILE A 93 -16.22 4.64 -2.16
N TYR A 94 -17.16 3.70 -2.07
CA TYR A 94 -17.57 2.80 -3.17
C TYR A 94 -18.90 3.17 -3.82
N ASP A 95 -19.43 4.38 -3.57
CA ASP A 95 -20.49 4.95 -4.41
C ASP A 95 -19.86 5.69 -5.60
N GLY A 96 -19.16 4.93 -6.46
CA GLY A 96 -19.00 5.35 -7.84
C GLY A 96 -20.38 5.36 -8.52
N PRO A 97 -20.65 6.25 -9.49
CA PRO A 97 -21.94 6.28 -10.17
C PRO A 97 -22.22 4.91 -10.76
N GLY A 98 -23.23 4.22 -10.21
CA GLY A 98 -23.74 2.98 -10.76
C GLY A 98 -24.18 3.22 -12.20
N HIS A 99 -23.55 2.50 -13.11
CA HIS A 99 -24.03 2.35 -14.48
C HIS A 99 -25.29 1.49 -14.53
#